data_AF-A0A0S8DMN1-F1
#
_entry.id   AF-A0A0S8DMN1-F1
#
_cell.length_a   1.000
_cell.length_b   1.000
_cell.length_c   1.000
_cell.angle_alpha   90.00
_cell.angle_beta   90.00
_cell.angle_gamma   90.00
#
_symmetry.space_group_name_H-M   'P 1'
#
loop_
_entity.id
_entity.type
_entity.pdbx_description
1 polymer ?
#
loop_
_entity_poly.entity_id
_entity_poly.type
_entity_poly.pdbx_seq_one_letter_code
_entity_poly.pdbx_strand_id
1 'polypeptide(L)'
;MDLPREIADLCGIIDSVEYVPGLGQPSLPSPLQTVKDHNNVWTVIYNNNEIGWINKIGLKVRDEYKYRAVAANGSVKHCPNFNLARSFIVGEYY
;
A
#
# COMPACT_ATOMS: atom_id res chain seq x y z
N MET A 1 -12.64 23.00 -8.78
CA MET A 1 -12.18 23.25 -7.40
C MET A 1 -11.35 22.05 -7.04
N ASP A 2 -10.03 22.21 -6.96
CA ASP A 2 -9.13 21.14 -6.56
C ASP A 2 -9.28 20.90 -5.06
N LEU A 3 -9.41 19.63 -4.67
CA LEU A 3 -9.54 19.25 -3.27
C LEU A 3 -8.19 19.49 -2.57
N PRO A 4 -8.16 20.13 -1.39
CA PRO A 4 -6.92 20.30 -0.65
C PRO A 4 -6.24 18.95 -0.39
N ARG A 5 -4.95 18.86 -0.72
CA ARG A 5 -4.16 17.61 -0.64
C ARG A 5 -4.22 16.93 0.72
N GLU A 6 -4.33 17.71 1.79
CA GLU A 6 -4.47 17.22 3.17
C GLU A 6 -5.77 16.42 3.37
N ILE A 7 -6.87 16.84 2.74
CA ILE A 7 -8.14 16.10 2.76
C ILE A 7 -8.05 14.86 1.87
N ALA A 8 -7.36 14.95 0.74
CA ALA A 8 -7.10 13.79 -0.11
C ALA A 8 -6.27 12.72 0.64
N ASP A 9 -5.26 13.14 1.42
CA ASP A 9 -4.46 12.24 2.24
C ASP A 9 -5.26 11.67 3.43
N LEU A 10 -6.07 12.49 4.13
CA LEU A 10 -6.96 12.06 5.22
C LEU A 10 -8.07 11.11 4.77
N CYS A 11 -8.62 11.32 3.58
CA CYS A 11 -9.67 10.48 2.98
C CYS A 11 -9.10 9.35 2.11
N GLY A 12 -7.77 9.31 1.90
CA GLY A 12 -7.11 8.40 0.99
C GLY A 12 -7.61 8.52 -0.47
N ILE A 13 -8.02 9.71 -0.89
CA ILE A 13 -8.31 9.95 -2.29
C ILE A 13 -6.95 10.06 -3.00
N ILE A 14 -6.56 9.00 -3.73
CA ILE A 14 -5.38 9.06 -4.60
C ILE A 14 -5.70 10.02 -5.73
N ASP A 15 -5.30 11.29 -5.57
CA ASP A 15 -5.32 12.27 -6.64
C ASP A 15 -4.10 12.01 -7.52
N SER A 16 -4.29 11.07 -8.46
CA SER A 16 -3.36 10.69 -9.52
C SER A 16 -1.87 10.70 -9.15
N VAL A 17 -1.40 9.62 -8.50
CA VAL A 17 0.03 9.28 -8.60
C VAL A 17 0.22 8.64 -9.97
N GLU A 18 0.82 9.38 -10.90
CA GLU A 18 1.32 8.79 -12.15
C GLU A 18 2.30 7.67 -11.78
N TYR A 19 1.90 6.43 -12.07
CA TYR A 19 2.80 5.30 -12.03
C TYR A 19 3.86 5.53 -13.12
N VAL A 20 5.10 5.80 -12.72
CA VAL A 20 6.24 5.88 -13.64
C VAL A 20 6.80 4.46 -13.82
N PRO A 21 6.58 3.80 -14.98
CA PRO A 21 7.16 2.50 -15.23
C PRO A 21 8.68 2.68 -15.42
N GLY A 22 9.50 2.03 -14.61
CA GLY A 22 10.97 2.03 -14.78
C GLY A 22 11.79 2.40 -13.55
N LEU A 23 11.17 2.90 -12.47
CA LEU A 23 11.82 2.88 -11.16
C LEU A 23 11.87 1.41 -10.72
N GLY A 24 13.07 0.85 -10.66
CA GLY A 24 13.30 -0.55 -10.29
C GLY A 24 12.47 -0.94 -9.07
N GLN A 25 11.91 -2.16 -9.09
CA GLN A 25 11.16 -2.67 -7.94
C GLN A 25 12.02 -2.50 -6.68
N PRO A 26 11.51 -1.84 -5.62
CA PRO A 26 12.25 -1.72 -4.38
C PRO A 26 12.61 -3.13 -3.90
N SER A 27 13.90 -3.39 -3.71
CA SER A 27 14.36 -4.64 -3.11
C SER A 27 13.79 -4.73 -1.70
N LEU A 28 12.81 -5.61 -1.50
CA LEU A 28 12.19 -5.81 -0.20
C LEU A 28 13.14 -6.62 0.70
N PRO A 29 13.21 -6.33 2.00
CA PRO A 29 14.08 -7.04 2.93
C PRO A 29 13.65 -8.50 3.07
N SER A 30 14.59 -9.40 3.34
CA SER A 30 14.32 -10.79 3.69
C SER A 30 14.43 -10.97 5.21
N PRO A 31 13.57 -11.80 5.86
CA PRO A 31 12.46 -12.57 5.31
C PRO A 31 11.13 -11.79 5.39
N LEU A 32 10.67 -11.24 4.26
CA LEU A 32 9.35 -10.59 4.15
C LEU A 32 8.34 -11.54 3.51
N GLN A 33 7.29 -11.86 4.27
CA GLN A 33 6.18 -12.70 3.84
C GLN A 33 4.92 -11.86 3.68
N THR A 34 3.99 -12.33 2.87
CA THR A 34 2.68 -11.72 2.74
C THR A 34 1.62 -12.80 2.60
N VAL A 35 0.69 -12.84 3.53
CA VAL A 35 -0.34 -13.89 3.63
C VAL A 35 -1.70 -13.24 3.38
N LYS A 36 -2.50 -13.84 2.51
CA LYS A 36 -3.84 -13.34 2.18
C LYS A 36 -4.89 -14.12 2.96
N ASP A 37 -5.81 -13.41 3.61
CA ASP A 37 -6.95 -13.99 4.31
C ASP A 37 -8.19 -14.19 3.40
N HIS A 38 -9.25 -14.73 3.98
CA HIS A 38 -10.55 -14.95 3.33
C HIS A 38 -11.31 -13.64 3.03
N ASN A 39 -10.96 -12.53 3.68
CA ASN A 39 -11.55 -11.20 3.48
C ASN A 39 -10.82 -10.38 2.41
N ASN A 40 -9.86 -10.97 1.70
CA ASN A 40 -8.98 -10.29 0.75
C ASN A 40 -8.10 -9.20 1.38
N VAL A 41 -7.72 -9.38 2.64
CA VAL A 41 -6.69 -8.60 3.32
C VAL A 41 -5.38 -9.39 3.26
N TRP A 42 -4.30 -8.70 2.95
CA TRP A 42 -2.95 -9.23 2.94
C TRP A 42 -2.21 -8.75 4.17
N THR A 43 -1.84 -9.65 5.07
CA THR A 43 -0.97 -9.36 6.21
C THR A 43 0.48 -9.38 5.78
N VAL A 44 1.22 -8.33 6.09
CA VAL A 44 2.66 -8.20 5.81
C VAL A 44 3.43 -8.59 7.07
N ILE A 45 4.28 -9.61 6.94
CA ILE A 45 5.04 -10.19 8.05
C ILE A 45 6.53 -10.06 7.74
N TYR A 46 7.28 -9.44 8.65
CA TYR A 46 8.73 -9.34 8.57
C TYR A 46 9.37 -9.95 9.82
N ASN A 47 10.30 -10.88 9.62
CA ASN A 47 10.96 -11.59 10.73
C ASN A 47 9.97 -12.18 11.76
N ASN A 48 8.91 -12.84 11.27
CA ASN A 48 7.79 -13.40 12.04
C ASN A 48 6.94 -12.38 12.82
N ASN A 49 7.16 -11.08 12.64
CA ASN A 49 6.32 -10.03 13.21
C ASN A 49 5.38 -9.45 12.16
N GLU A 50 4.13 -9.24 12.56
CA GLU A 50 3.16 -8.50 11.75
C GLU A 50 3.53 -7.01 11.75
N ILE A 51 3.79 -6.47 10.56
CA ILE A 51 4.24 -5.07 10.40
C ILE A 51 3.20 -4.20 9.69
N GLY A 52 2.12 -4.80 9.17
CA GLY A 52 1.01 -4.07 8.58
C GLY A 52 0.09 -4.94 7.74
N TRP A 53 -0.90 -4.30 7.13
CA TRP A 53 -1.93 -4.93 6.32
C TRP A 53 -2.14 -4.15 5.04
N ILE A 54 -2.44 -4.87 3.97
CA ILE A 54 -2.80 -4.31 2.67
C ILE A 54 -4.19 -4.81 2.34
N ASN A 55 -5.07 -3.94 1.90
CA ASN A 55 -6.37 -4.33 1.36
C ASN A 55 -6.58 -3.69 -0.01
N LYS A 56 -7.32 -4.38 -0.85
CA LYS A 56 -7.74 -3.85 -2.14
C LYS A 56 -8.80 -2.77 -1.91
N ILE A 57 -8.71 -1.65 -2.62
CA ILE A 57 -9.68 -0.56 -2.53
C ILE A 57 -10.27 -0.24 -3.90
N GLY A 58 -11.58 -0.04 -3.94
CA GLY A 58 -12.31 0.41 -5.12
C GLY A 58 -12.50 -0.64 -6.21
N LEU A 59 -13.18 -0.19 -7.27
CA LEU A 59 -13.39 -0.93 -8.50
C LEU A 59 -12.13 -0.85 -9.39
N LYS A 60 -11.94 -1.86 -10.25
CA LYS A 60 -10.85 -1.86 -11.24
C LYS A 60 -11.00 -0.62 -12.14
N VAL A 61 -10.01 0.26 -12.17
CA VAL A 61 -9.99 1.43 -13.06
C VAL A 61 -8.90 1.19 -14.09
N ARG A 62 -9.25 1.17 -15.38
CA ARG A 62 -8.29 0.98 -16.49
C ARG A 62 -7.36 -0.23 -16.29
N ASP A 63 -7.97 -1.36 -15.92
CA ASP A 63 -7.28 -2.63 -15.63
C ASP A 63 -6.34 -2.67 -14.41
N GLU A 64 -6.26 -1.60 -13.63
CA GLU A 64 -5.44 -1.55 -12.42
C GLU A 64 -6.30 -1.55 -11.14
N TYR A 65 -5.77 -2.20 -10.10
CA TYR A 65 -6.37 -2.21 -8.77
C TYR A 65 -5.60 -1.29 -7.84
N LYS A 66 -6.32 -0.45 -7.11
CA LYS A 66 -5.75 0.36 -6.04
C LYS A 66 -5.70 -0.46 -4.75
N TYR A 67 -4.71 -0.17 -3.92
CA TYR A 67 -4.48 -0.84 -2.65
C TYR A 67 -4.38 0.21 -1.55
N ARG A 68 -4.92 -0.09 -0.37
CA ARG A 68 -4.65 0.64 0.86
C ARG A 68 -3.66 -0.17 1.66
N ALA A 69 -2.62 0.49 2.12
CA ALA A 69 -1.60 -0.02 3.01
C ALA A 69 -1.78 0.62 4.38
N VAL A 70 -1.73 -0.19 5.43
CA VAL A 70 -1.84 0.23 6.83
C VAL A 70 -0.65 -0.37 7.56
N ALA A 71 0.26 0.46 8.06
CA ALA A 71 1.40 0.01 8.85
C ALA A 71 1.00 -0.21 10.32
N ALA A 72 1.78 -1.02 11.04
CA ALA A 72 1.51 -1.34 12.45
C ALA A 72 1.55 -0.12 13.38
N ASN A 73 2.24 0.95 12.98
CA ASN A 73 2.28 2.24 13.68
C ASN A 73 1.01 3.10 13.47
N GLY A 74 0.05 2.63 12.65
CA GLY A 74 -1.19 3.34 12.31
C GLY A 74 -1.10 4.21 11.06
N SER A 75 0.07 4.35 10.42
CA SER A 75 0.21 5.09 9.16
C SER A 75 -0.58 4.43 8.04
N VAL A 76 -1.32 5.22 7.27
CA VAL A 76 -2.15 4.76 6.16
C VAL A 76 -1.71 5.41 4.86
N LYS A 77 -1.57 4.62 3.79
CA LYS A 77 -1.29 5.12 2.45
C LYS A 77 -2.08 4.37 1.40
N HIS A 78 -2.63 5.09 0.43
CA HIS A 78 -3.26 4.49 -0.73
C HIS A 78 -2.25 4.43 -1.89
N CYS A 79 -2.11 3.26 -2.48
CA CYS A 79 -1.10 2.92 -3.47
C CYS A 79 -1.76 2.46 -4.77
N PRO A 80 -1.19 2.82 -5.94
CA PRO A 80 -1.73 2.41 -7.22
C PRO A 80 -1.47 0.92 -7.54
N ASN A 81 -0.58 0.26 -6.79
CA ASN A 81 -0.34 -1.19 -6.93
C ASN A 81 0.12 -1.81 -5.60
N PHE A 82 0.12 -3.14 -5.57
CA PHE A 82 0.44 -3.94 -4.40
C PHE A 82 1.91 -3.83 -3.94
N ASN A 83 2.85 -3.69 -4.88
CA ASN A 83 4.27 -3.60 -4.54
C ASN A 83 4.59 -2.31 -3.80
N LEU A 84 4.02 -1.18 -4.25
CA LEU A 84 4.17 0.09 -3.55
C LEU A 84 3.52 0.07 -2.17
N ALA A 85 2.40 -0.63 -2.00
CA ALA A 85 1.78 -0.85 -0.69
C ALA A 85 2.70 -1.63 0.26
N ARG A 86 3.36 -2.69 -0.22
CA ARG A 86 4.37 -3.43 0.56
C ARG A 86 5.58 -2.58 0.91
N SER A 87 6.13 -1.85 -0.06
CA SER A 87 7.30 -0.99 0.17
C SER A 87 7.01 0.13 1.16
N PHE A 88 5.80 0.70 1.15
CA PHE A 88 5.38 1.67 2.15
C PHE A 88 5.38 1.06 3.56
N ILE A 89 4.71 -0.08 3.77
CA ILE A 89 4.66 -0.73 5.11
C ILE A 89 6.04 -1.07 5.63
N VAL A 90 6.93 -1.55 4.75
CA VAL A 90 8.33 -1.81 5.12
C VAL A 90 9.06 -0.52 5.48
N GLY A 91 8.87 0.54 4.70
CA GLY A 91 9.49 1.85 4.98
C GLY A 91 9.04 2.48 6.29
N GLU A 92 7.82 2.21 6.76
CA GLU A 92 7.30 2.68 8.05
C GLU A 92 7.79 1.85 9.25
N TYR A 93 8.35 0.67 9.00
CA TYR A 93 8.86 -0.24 10.05
C TYR A 93 10.34 0.03 10.41
N TYR A 94 11.12 0.61 9.51
CA TYR A 94 12.51 1.01 9.72
C TYR A 94 12.62 2.48 10.13
#